data_AF-A0A7X7CYA7-F1
#
_entry.id   AF-A0A7X7CYA7-F1
#
_cell.length_a   1.000
_cell.length_b   1.000
_cell.length_c   1.000
_cell.angle_alpha   90.00
_cell.angle_beta   90.00
_cell.angle_gamma   90.00
#
_symmetry.space_group_name_H-M   'P 1'
#
loop_
_entity.id
_entity.type
_entity.pdbx_description
1 polymer ?
#
loop_
_entity_poly.entity_id
_entity_poly.type
_entity_poly.pdbx_seq_one_letter_code
_entity_poly.pdbx_strand_id
1 'polypeptide(L)'
;MRKSIIAFLLFIAASAYISGQQLFPELKKYRSSSNYPVYTADDLWDYINGAADAYLALGFIDLNIKEYVRGKKTIKAEIYRFGDDARAFGIYSMERSPGYNFIPVGVQGYNEEGVVHFYKDRYYIKIMSHDRSKRVNDAMLELAGGISSAIEGSNKFPALLELFPGEGLLQNQETYLLESILGHGFLSRAFRASYEVDGDRFDIYLFDRDDPAEAEGMAARLAGVAYSQDEEVFKYAFEDGFNGVLHLATKGGRMIVVSGLGMEKTALAERYITMMLER
;
A
#
# COMPACT_ATOMS: atom_id res chain seq x y z
N MET A 1 -0.17 -1.46 -62.58
CA MET A 1 0.29 -1.73 -61.20
C MET A 1 -0.82 -1.33 -60.24
N ARG A 2 -1.57 -2.30 -59.69
CA ARG A 2 -2.65 -2.07 -58.72
C ARG A 2 -2.04 -1.73 -57.37
N LYS A 3 -2.29 -0.53 -56.84
CA LYS A 3 -1.92 -0.15 -55.48
C LYS A 3 -3.01 -0.67 -54.53
N SER A 4 -2.71 -1.74 -53.80
CA SER A 4 -3.54 -2.23 -52.71
C SER A 4 -3.31 -1.33 -51.49
N ILE A 5 -4.35 -0.61 -51.05
CA ILE A 5 -4.35 0.13 -49.79
C ILE A 5 -4.76 -0.87 -48.71
N ILE A 6 -3.82 -1.24 -47.84
CA ILE A 6 -4.09 -2.04 -46.64
C ILE A 6 -4.55 -1.04 -45.57
N ALA A 7 -5.83 -1.08 -45.22
CA ALA A 7 -6.36 -0.34 -44.08
C ALA A 7 -6.00 -1.09 -42.78
N PHE A 8 -5.13 -0.50 -41.97
CA PHE A 8 -4.86 -0.95 -40.61
C PHE A 8 -6.03 -0.50 -39.72
N LEU A 9 -6.91 -1.42 -39.36
CA LEU A 9 -7.91 -1.21 -38.31
C LEU A 9 -7.20 -1.26 -36.96
N LEU A 10 -6.98 -0.09 -36.35
CA LEU A 10 -6.60 0.02 -34.95
C LEU A 10 -7.76 -0.52 -34.10
N PHE A 11 -7.58 -1.71 -33.52
CA PHE A 11 -8.43 -2.20 -32.44
C PHE A 11 -8.07 -1.39 -31.17
N ILE A 12 -8.79 -0.29 -30.93
CA ILE A 12 -8.80 0.34 -29.61
C ILE A 12 -9.64 -0.59 -28.73
N ALA A 13 -8.97 -1.43 -27.93
CA ALA A 13 -9.63 -2.13 -26.84
C ALA A 13 -10.14 -1.07 -25.87
N ALA A 14 -11.43 -0.74 -25.97
CA ALA A 14 -12.12 0.01 -24.95
C ALA A 14 -12.14 -0.88 -23.70
N SER A 15 -11.18 -0.69 -22.81
CA SER A 15 -11.30 -1.14 -21.43
C SER A 15 -12.54 -0.46 -20.87
N ALA A 16 -13.64 -1.20 -20.81
CA ALA A 16 -14.81 -0.76 -20.08
C ALA A 16 -14.33 -0.47 -18.66
N TYR A 17 -14.33 0.81 -18.28
CA TYR A 17 -14.18 1.19 -16.89
C TYR A 17 -15.34 0.52 -16.17
N ILE A 18 -15.07 -0.62 -15.52
CA ILE A 18 -15.98 -1.19 -14.54
C ILE A 18 -16.12 -0.10 -13.50
N SER A 19 -17.27 0.57 -13.49
CA SER A 19 -17.64 1.44 -12.38
C SER A 19 -17.57 0.60 -11.11
N GLY A 20 -16.89 1.10 -10.07
CA GLY A 20 -16.77 0.39 -8.79
C GLY A 20 -18.12 -0.04 -8.21
N GLN A 21 -19.21 0.56 -8.67
CA GLN A 21 -20.57 0.16 -8.39
C GLN A 21 -20.91 -1.31 -8.71
N GLN A 22 -20.26 -1.91 -9.70
CA GLN A 22 -20.47 -3.32 -10.10
C GLN A 22 -19.79 -4.32 -9.15
N LEU A 23 -18.83 -3.85 -8.33
CA LEU A 23 -18.09 -4.71 -7.39
C LEU A 23 -18.90 -5.08 -6.16
N PHE A 24 -20.04 -4.42 -5.95
CA PHE A 24 -20.92 -4.70 -4.82
C PHE A 24 -21.94 -5.80 -5.14
N PRO A 25 -21.81 -7.00 -4.54
CA PRO A 25 -22.76 -8.09 -4.76
C PRO A 25 -24.10 -7.81 -4.05
N GLU A 26 -25.14 -8.52 -4.45
CA GLU A 26 -26.38 -8.59 -3.66
C GLU A 26 -26.14 -9.38 -2.36
N LEU A 27 -26.77 -8.95 -1.26
CA LEU A 27 -26.65 -9.60 0.04
C LEU A 27 -28.00 -10.16 0.48
N LYS A 28 -28.07 -11.47 0.69
CA LYS A 28 -29.35 -12.17 0.92
C LYS A 28 -30.10 -11.59 2.13
N LYS A 29 -31.39 -11.27 1.94
CA LYS A 29 -32.30 -10.68 2.96
C LYS A 29 -32.02 -9.21 3.31
N TYR A 30 -31.03 -8.58 2.68
CA TYR A 30 -30.83 -7.14 2.77
C TYR A 30 -31.35 -6.49 1.49
N ARG A 31 -31.86 -5.27 1.60
CA ARG A 31 -32.10 -4.41 0.43
C ARG A 31 -30.88 -3.51 0.28
N SER A 32 -30.34 -3.41 -0.92
CA SER A 32 -29.22 -2.52 -1.22
C SER A 32 -29.72 -1.13 -1.64
N SER A 33 -28.96 -0.09 -1.31
CA SER A 33 -29.17 1.27 -1.81
C SER A 33 -27.83 1.96 -2.10
N SER A 34 -27.84 2.80 -3.13
CA SER A 34 -26.66 3.55 -3.59
C SER A 34 -27.01 5.03 -3.67
N ASN A 35 -27.34 5.58 -2.50
CA ASN A 35 -27.75 6.98 -2.35
C ASN A 35 -26.56 7.92 -2.15
N TYR A 36 -25.35 7.43 -2.41
CA TYR A 36 -24.10 8.18 -2.30
C TYR A 36 -23.61 8.54 -3.71
N PRO A 37 -23.07 9.75 -3.91
CA PRO A 37 -22.28 10.03 -5.10
C PRO A 37 -21.04 9.15 -5.10
N VAL A 38 -20.41 9.03 -6.28
CA VAL A 38 -19.03 8.55 -6.36
C VAL A 38 -18.15 9.73 -5.98
N TYR A 39 -17.36 9.60 -4.91
CA TYR A 39 -16.39 10.61 -4.54
C TYR A 39 -15.11 10.42 -5.35
N THR A 40 -14.47 11.52 -5.69
CA THR A 40 -13.20 11.62 -6.42
C THR A 40 -12.21 12.44 -5.59
N ALA A 41 -11.00 12.65 -6.10
CA ALA A 41 -9.99 13.44 -5.39
C ALA A 41 -10.48 14.86 -5.04
N ASP A 42 -11.41 15.42 -5.82
CA ASP A 42 -11.90 16.79 -5.66
C ASP A 42 -12.89 16.96 -4.47
N ASP A 43 -13.59 15.90 -4.09
CA ASP A 43 -14.70 15.95 -3.10
C ASP A 43 -14.57 14.90 -1.98
N LEU A 44 -13.49 14.12 -1.92
CA LEU A 44 -13.26 13.15 -0.85
C LEU A 44 -13.28 13.78 0.56
N TRP A 45 -12.83 15.03 0.66
CA TRP A 45 -12.85 15.84 1.89
C TRP A 45 -14.24 16.01 2.46
N ASP A 46 -15.26 16.10 1.61
CA ASP A 46 -16.65 16.23 2.04
C ASP A 46 -17.15 14.95 2.74
N TYR A 47 -16.51 13.81 2.46
CA TYR A 47 -16.86 12.52 3.03
C TYR A 47 -16.04 12.13 4.28
N ILE A 48 -14.71 12.13 4.18
CA ILE A 48 -13.80 11.64 5.23
C ILE A 48 -12.88 12.73 5.78
N ASN A 49 -13.42 13.94 5.96
CA ASN A 49 -12.68 15.11 6.46
C ASN A 49 -11.66 14.77 7.56
N GLY A 50 -10.43 15.28 7.42
CA GLY A 50 -9.28 15.01 8.29
C GLY A 50 -8.52 13.72 7.98
N ALA A 51 -9.15 12.72 7.35
CA ALA A 51 -8.50 11.50 6.90
C ALA A 51 -8.16 11.51 5.40
N ALA A 52 -8.80 12.38 4.60
CA ALA A 52 -8.61 12.43 3.15
C ALA A 52 -7.16 12.71 2.72
N ASP A 53 -6.37 13.48 3.50
CA ASP A 53 -4.96 13.79 3.19
C ASP A 53 -4.17 12.51 2.91
N ALA A 54 -4.29 11.50 3.76
CA ALA A 54 -3.55 10.24 3.61
C ALA A 54 -3.95 9.50 2.32
N TYR A 55 -5.24 9.50 2.00
CA TYR A 55 -5.79 8.87 0.80
C TYR A 55 -5.31 9.59 -0.46
N LEU A 56 -5.35 10.92 -0.46
CA LEU A 56 -4.90 11.75 -1.57
C LEU A 56 -3.38 11.66 -1.77
N ALA A 57 -2.61 11.67 -0.68
CA ALA A 57 -1.16 11.48 -0.69
C ALA A 57 -0.74 10.11 -1.23
N LEU A 58 -1.63 9.11 -1.22
CA LEU A 58 -1.43 7.80 -1.84
C LEU A 58 -2.09 7.68 -3.22
N GLY A 59 -2.50 8.78 -3.84
CA GLY A 59 -3.03 8.81 -5.21
C GLY A 59 -4.40 8.13 -5.33
N PHE A 60 -5.28 8.39 -4.37
CA PHE A 60 -6.71 8.05 -4.43
C PHE A 60 -7.35 8.48 -5.75
N ILE A 61 -8.20 7.62 -6.32
CA ILE A 61 -8.89 7.88 -7.59
C ILE A 61 -10.38 8.10 -7.36
N ASP A 62 -11.08 7.10 -6.81
CA ASP A 62 -12.50 7.19 -6.52
C ASP A 62 -12.94 6.31 -5.35
N LEU A 63 -14.08 6.66 -4.76
CA LEU A 63 -14.75 5.95 -3.69
C LEU A 63 -16.19 5.66 -4.11
N ASN A 64 -16.55 4.39 -4.12
CA ASN A 64 -17.91 3.94 -4.34
C ASN A 64 -18.48 3.41 -3.02
N ILE A 65 -19.75 3.69 -2.74
CA ILE A 65 -20.40 3.34 -1.47
C ILE A 65 -21.74 2.66 -1.73
N LYS A 66 -22.01 1.59 -0.99
CA LYS A 66 -23.33 0.94 -0.96
C LYS A 66 -23.74 0.59 0.46
N GLU A 67 -25.02 0.79 0.76
CA GLU A 67 -25.63 0.37 2.01
C GLU A 67 -26.54 -0.83 1.81
N TYR A 68 -26.59 -1.70 2.82
CA TYR A 68 -27.40 -2.91 2.87
C TYR A 68 -28.25 -2.86 4.13
N VAL A 69 -29.58 -2.81 3.96
CA VAL A 69 -30.54 -2.58 5.05
C VAL A 69 -31.44 -3.80 5.26
N ARG A 70 -31.58 -4.22 6.53
CA ARG A 70 -32.53 -5.26 6.97
C ARG A 70 -33.21 -4.85 8.27
N GLY A 71 -34.42 -4.30 8.16
CA GLY A 71 -35.13 -3.75 9.31
C GLY A 71 -34.38 -2.53 9.87
N LYS A 72 -33.93 -2.60 11.12
CA LYS A 72 -33.10 -1.55 11.76
C LYS A 72 -31.58 -1.77 11.62
N LYS A 73 -31.16 -2.85 10.95
CA LYS A 73 -29.76 -3.20 10.77
C LYS A 73 -29.25 -2.63 9.45
N THR A 74 -28.10 -1.97 9.49
CA THR A 74 -27.45 -1.38 8.31
C THR A 74 -26.00 -1.83 8.25
N ILE A 75 -25.57 -2.27 7.09
CA ILE A 75 -24.16 -2.52 6.76
C ILE A 75 -23.79 -1.52 5.65
N LYS A 76 -22.72 -0.77 5.84
CA LYS A 76 -22.15 0.12 4.81
C LYS A 76 -20.89 -0.53 4.26
N ALA A 77 -20.77 -0.57 2.94
CA ALA A 77 -19.56 -1.02 2.25
C ALA A 77 -19.01 0.12 1.39
N GLU A 78 -17.71 0.33 1.49
CA GLU A 78 -16.95 1.36 0.80
C GLU A 78 -15.81 0.70 0.05
N ILE A 79 -15.64 1.06 -1.23
CA ILE A 79 -14.56 0.56 -2.09
C ILE A 79 -13.79 1.78 -2.59
N TYR A 80 -12.57 1.94 -2.06
CA TYR A 80 -11.61 2.96 -2.46
C TYR A 80 -10.68 2.39 -3.53
N ARG A 81 -10.51 3.11 -4.63
CA ARG A 81 -9.65 2.71 -5.76
C ARG A 81 -8.40 3.59 -5.84
N PHE A 82 -7.26 2.94 -6.06
CA PHE A 82 -5.95 3.59 -6.22
C PHE A 82 -5.34 3.25 -7.58
N GLY A 83 -4.19 3.87 -7.88
CA GLY A 83 -3.44 3.65 -9.13
C GLY A 83 -2.91 2.24 -9.29
N ASP A 84 -2.47 1.62 -8.19
CA ASP A 84 -1.82 0.31 -8.15
C ASP A 84 -2.03 -0.38 -6.78
N ASP A 85 -1.56 -1.62 -6.67
CA ASP A 85 -1.67 -2.44 -5.46
C ASP A 85 -0.82 -1.91 -4.29
N ALA A 86 0.35 -1.34 -4.56
CA ALA A 86 1.23 -0.76 -3.55
C ALA A 86 0.56 0.43 -2.83
N ARG A 87 -0.14 1.29 -3.56
CA ARG A 87 -0.88 2.43 -2.98
C ARG A 87 -2.08 1.99 -2.15
N ALA A 88 -2.84 1.01 -2.63
CA ALA A 88 -3.94 0.43 -1.86
C ALA A 88 -3.43 -0.26 -0.58
N PHE A 89 -2.32 -1.00 -0.70
CA PHE A 89 -1.61 -1.56 0.46
C PHE A 89 -1.15 -0.46 1.42
N GLY A 90 -0.68 0.70 0.92
CA GLY A 90 -0.34 1.86 1.72
C GLY A 90 -1.45 2.26 2.70
N ILE A 91 -2.67 2.52 2.21
CA ILE A 91 -3.81 2.86 3.07
C ILE A 91 -4.18 1.71 4.00
N TYR A 92 -4.27 0.49 3.48
CA TYR A 92 -4.56 -0.69 4.30
C TYR A 92 -3.59 -0.83 5.47
N SER A 93 -2.29 -0.64 5.20
CA SER A 93 -1.22 -0.74 6.18
C SER A 93 -1.23 0.36 7.23
N MET A 94 -1.71 1.55 6.88
CA MET A 94 -1.84 2.68 7.80
C MET A 94 -3.04 2.52 8.75
N GLU A 95 -4.13 1.90 8.28
CA GLU A 95 -5.34 1.69 9.09
C GLU A 95 -5.34 0.38 9.90
N ARG A 96 -4.45 -0.57 9.59
CA ARG A 96 -4.32 -1.82 10.36
C ARG A 96 -3.49 -1.62 11.63
N SER A 97 -3.82 -2.38 12.68
CA SER A 97 -2.98 -2.55 13.87
C SER A 97 -2.40 -3.96 13.92
N PRO A 98 -1.16 -4.15 14.41
CA PRO A 98 -0.55 -5.47 14.52
C PRO A 98 -1.33 -6.47 15.39
N GLY A 99 -2.18 -5.98 16.30
CA GLY A 99 -2.97 -6.80 17.22
C GLY A 99 -4.38 -7.16 16.73
N TYR A 100 -4.75 -6.79 15.50
CA TYR A 100 -6.09 -7.11 14.98
C TYR A 100 -6.27 -8.59 14.63
N ASN A 101 -7.53 -9.02 14.57
CA ASN A 101 -7.94 -10.34 14.15
C ASN A 101 -7.92 -10.44 12.63
N PHE A 102 -6.75 -10.80 12.09
CA PHE A 102 -6.58 -10.95 10.64
C PHE A 102 -7.37 -12.12 10.07
N ILE A 103 -7.90 -11.93 8.85
CA ILE A 103 -8.71 -12.91 8.11
C ILE A 103 -8.21 -13.04 6.66
N PRO A 104 -8.35 -14.22 6.03
CA PRO A 104 -7.88 -14.48 4.67
C PRO A 104 -8.90 -13.99 3.62
N VAL A 105 -9.22 -12.69 3.63
CA VAL A 105 -10.09 -12.05 2.63
C VAL A 105 -9.26 -11.06 1.82
N GLY A 106 -9.34 -11.15 0.49
CA GLY A 106 -8.43 -10.41 -0.40
C GLY A 106 -7.01 -10.90 -0.22
N VAL A 107 -6.04 -9.99 -0.24
CA VAL A 107 -4.65 -10.30 0.14
C VAL A 107 -4.55 -10.50 1.65
N GLN A 108 -5.10 -9.56 2.41
CA GLN A 108 -5.25 -9.63 3.86
C GLN A 108 -6.43 -8.74 4.28
N GLY A 109 -7.21 -9.22 5.24
CA GLY A 109 -8.24 -8.43 5.91
C GLY A 109 -8.12 -8.53 7.42
N TYR A 110 -8.93 -7.77 8.14
CA TYR A 110 -9.15 -7.92 9.58
C TYR A 110 -10.63 -7.78 9.93
N ASN A 111 -11.05 -8.44 11.01
CA ASN A 111 -12.40 -8.37 11.55
C ASN A 111 -12.35 -7.92 13.01
N GLU A 112 -12.73 -6.67 13.25
CA GLU A 112 -12.90 -6.13 14.58
C GLU A 112 -14.38 -5.82 14.84
N GLU A 113 -14.72 -5.43 16.07
CA GLU A 113 -16.10 -5.19 16.46
C GLU A 113 -16.79 -4.14 15.56
N GLY A 114 -17.69 -4.60 14.69
CA GLY A 114 -18.45 -3.75 13.77
C GLY A 114 -17.72 -3.35 12.49
N VAL A 115 -16.52 -3.89 12.23
CA VAL A 115 -15.72 -3.56 11.05
C VAL A 115 -15.07 -4.80 10.41
N VAL A 116 -15.15 -4.89 9.10
CA VAL A 116 -14.41 -5.85 8.28
C VAL A 116 -13.74 -5.07 7.16
N HIS A 117 -12.43 -4.86 7.28
CA HIS A 117 -11.66 -4.15 6.25
C HIS A 117 -10.66 -5.11 5.61
N PHE A 118 -10.42 -4.94 4.32
CA PHE A 118 -9.43 -5.74 3.60
C PHE A 118 -8.96 -4.99 2.36
N TYR A 119 -7.90 -5.47 1.73
CA TYR A 119 -7.46 -4.95 0.45
C TYR A 119 -7.25 -6.09 -0.56
N LYS A 120 -7.40 -5.75 -1.84
CA LYS A 120 -7.14 -6.66 -2.96
C LYS A 120 -6.82 -5.84 -4.20
N ASP A 121 -5.76 -6.22 -4.91
CA ASP A 121 -5.27 -5.46 -6.07
C ASP A 121 -5.15 -3.97 -5.68
N ARG A 122 -5.61 -3.04 -6.53
CA ARG A 122 -5.62 -1.60 -6.28
C ARG A 122 -6.80 -1.09 -5.44
N TYR A 123 -7.49 -1.96 -4.70
CA TYR A 123 -8.67 -1.61 -3.94
C TYR A 123 -8.47 -1.81 -2.43
N TYR A 124 -8.89 -0.80 -1.66
CA TYR A 124 -9.08 -0.90 -0.21
C TYR A 124 -10.58 -0.86 0.10
N ILE A 125 -11.04 -1.80 0.93
CA ILE A 125 -12.45 -2.04 1.18
C ILE A 125 -12.72 -1.91 2.68
N LYS A 126 -13.74 -1.11 3.03
CA LYS A 126 -14.23 -0.95 4.41
C LYS A 126 -15.68 -1.39 4.47
N ILE A 127 -15.99 -2.38 5.30
CA ILE A 127 -17.35 -2.81 5.59
C ILE A 127 -17.62 -2.56 7.06
N MET A 128 -18.66 -1.79 7.36
CA MET A 128 -18.92 -1.29 8.71
C MET A 128 -20.40 -1.41 9.08
N SER A 129 -20.66 -1.61 10.37
CA SER A 129 -22.00 -1.65 10.94
C SER A 129 -21.98 -1.19 12.40
N HIS A 130 -23.01 -0.44 12.80
CA HIS A 130 -23.23 -0.12 14.23
C HIS A 130 -23.86 -1.28 15.01
N ASP A 131 -24.45 -2.27 14.32
CA ASP A 131 -24.97 -3.49 14.94
C ASP A 131 -23.84 -4.51 15.13
N ARG A 132 -23.57 -4.84 16.39
CA ARG A 132 -22.47 -5.71 16.86
C ARG A 132 -22.89 -7.17 17.01
N SER A 133 -24.09 -7.54 16.56
CA SER A 133 -24.55 -8.93 16.68
C SER A 133 -23.79 -9.85 15.74
N LYS A 134 -23.52 -11.08 16.18
CA LYS A 134 -22.88 -12.13 15.36
C LYS A 134 -23.53 -12.27 13.98
N ARG A 135 -24.87 -12.19 13.91
CA ARG A 135 -25.62 -12.28 12.66
C ARG A 135 -25.25 -11.19 11.65
N VAL A 136 -24.98 -9.97 12.11
CA VAL A 136 -24.57 -8.87 11.23
C VAL A 136 -23.11 -9.04 10.85
N ASN A 137 -22.25 -9.43 11.78
CA ASN A 137 -20.85 -9.75 11.48
C ASN A 137 -20.72 -10.86 10.42
N ASP A 138 -21.49 -11.95 10.54
CA ASP A 138 -21.52 -13.03 9.56
C ASP A 138 -21.92 -12.52 8.17
N ALA A 139 -22.86 -11.57 8.10
CA ALA A 139 -23.28 -10.93 6.85
C ALA A 139 -22.23 -9.96 6.28
N MET A 140 -21.47 -9.27 7.13
CA MET A 140 -20.32 -8.46 6.70
C MET A 140 -19.21 -9.34 6.11
N LEU A 141 -18.93 -10.50 6.71
CA LEU A 141 -17.97 -11.47 6.17
C LEU A 141 -18.44 -12.08 4.83
N GLU A 142 -19.73 -12.41 4.71
CA GLU A 142 -20.33 -12.85 3.43
C GLU A 142 -20.15 -11.77 2.35
N LEU A 143 -20.44 -10.51 2.70
CA LEU A 143 -20.28 -9.38 1.79
C LEU A 143 -18.81 -9.16 1.41
N ALA A 144 -17.88 -9.27 2.36
CA ALA A 144 -16.44 -9.14 2.12
C ALA A 144 -15.93 -10.19 1.13
N GLY A 145 -16.33 -11.47 1.32
CA GLY A 145 -16.00 -12.55 0.41
C GLY A 145 -16.58 -12.33 -0.99
N GLY A 146 -17.80 -11.81 -1.09
CA GLY A 146 -18.44 -11.48 -2.37
C GLY A 146 -17.73 -10.34 -3.11
N ILE A 147 -17.41 -9.24 -2.43
CA ILE A 147 -16.66 -8.12 -3.02
C ILE A 147 -15.26 -8.57 -3.44
N SER A 148 -14.54 -9.29 -2.57
CA SER A 148 -13.23 -9.85 -2.90
C SER A 148 -13.27 -10.75 -4.14
N SER A 149 -14.33 -11.54 -4.31
CA SER A 149 -14.49 -12.42 -5.48
C SER A 149 -14.79 -11.65 -6.76
N ALA A 150 -15.46 -10.49 -6.66
CA ALA A 150 -15.79 -9.63 -7.80
C ALA A 150 -14.59 -8.80 -8.29
N ILE A 151 -13.62 -8.52 -7.40
CA ILE A 151 -12.40 -7.80 -7.77
C ILE A 151 -11.46 -8.75 -8.51
N GLU A 152 -11.13 -8.42 -9.75
CA GLU A 152 -10.06 -9.07 -10.52
C GLU A 152 -8.67 -8.56 -10.08
N GLY A 153 -7.61 -9.26 -10.46
CA GLY A 153 -6.24 -8.84 -10.19
C GLY A 153 -5.53 -9.65 -9.11
N SER A 154 -4.45 -9.07 -8.55
CA SER A 154 -3.56 -9.77 -7.63
C SER A 154 -4.23 -10.09 -6.30
N ASN A 155 -3.96 -11.28 -5.77
CA ASN A 155 -4.31 -11.69 -4.41
C ASN A 155 -3.05 -12.03 -3.59
N LYS A 156 -1.95 -11.35 -3.89
CA LYS A 156 -0.67 -11.45 -3.19
C LYS A 156 -0.26 -10.07 -2.68
N PHE A 157 0.56 -10.06 -1.62
CA PHE A 157 1.24 -8.84 -1.20
C PHE A 157 2.14 -8.33 -2.33
N PRO A 158 2.43 -7.01 -2.37
CA PRO A 158 3.43 -6.47 -3.28
C PRO A 158 4.75 -7.23 -3.17
N ALA A 159 5.28 -7.68 -4.31
CA ALA A 159 6.44 -8.58 -4.35
C ALA A 159 7.69 -8.03 -3.64
N LEU A 160 7.87 -6.70 -3.65
CA LEU A 160 8.98 -6.04 -2.95
C LEU A 160 8.97 -6.25 -1.44
N LEU A 161 7.81 -6.56 -0.83
CA LEU A 161 7.75 -6.90 0.59
C LEU A 161 8.49 -8.21 0.90
N GLU A 162 8.59 -9.13 -0.05
CA GLU A 162 9.31 -10.41 0.13
C GLU A 162 10.84 -10.24 0.22
N LEU A 163 11.35 -9.07 -0.20
CA LEU A 163 12.77 -8.75 -0.11
C LEU A 163 13.20 -8.40 1.31
N PHE A 164 12.27 -7.99 2.19
CA PHE A 164 12.58 -7.72 3.58
C PHE A 164 13.01 -9.00 4.32
N PRO A 165 14.12 -8.98 5.08
CA PRO A 165 14.53 -10.13 5.88
C PRO A 165 13.49 -10.43 6.97
N GLY A 166 13.23 -11.71 7.23
CA GLY A 166 12.23 -12.12 8.23
C GLY A 166 12.74 -12.08 9.68
N GLU A 167 14.06 -12.13 9.89
CA GLU A 167 14.65 -12.06 11.23
C GLU A 167 14.37 -10.70 11.86
N GLY A 168 13.79 -10.67 13.07
CA GLY A 168 13.49 -9.43 13.80
C GLY A 168 12.37 -8.57 13.21
N LEU A 169 11.73 -9.00 12.10
CA LEU A 169 10.66 -8.26 11.43
C LEU A 169 9.43 -8.15 12.33
N LEU A 170 8.96 -6.93 12.57
CA LEU A 170 7.72 -6.65 13.28
C LEU A 170 6.52 -6.86 12.35
N GLN A 171 5.91 -8.04 12.45
CA GLN A 171 4.80 -8.46 11.61
C GLN A 171 3.64 -7.45 11.59
N ASN A 172 3.09 -7.22 10.40
CA ASN A 172 1.97 -6.31 10.13
C ASN A 172 2.26 -4.84 10.42
N GLN A 173 3.53 -4.44 10.52
CA GLN A 173 3.97 -3.03 10.62
C GLN A 173 4.62 -2.53 9.33
N GLU A 174 4.69 -3.38 8.30
CA GLU A 174 5.14 -2.98 6.97
C GLU A 174 4.14 -1.99 6.37
N THR A 175 4.64 -1.00 5.64
CA THR A 175 3.83 0.05 5.02
C THR A 175 4.39 0.47 3.66
N TYR A 176 3.60 1.22 2.89
CA TYR A 176 4.03 1.86 1.65
C TYR A 176 3.87 3.37 1.75
N LEU A 177 4.89 4.10 1.32
CA LEU A 177 4.95 5.55 1.35
C LEU A 177 5.13 6.06 -0.08
N LEU A 178 4.24 6.94 -0.54
CA LEU A 178 4.31 7.47 -1.90
C LEU A 178 5.24 8.68 -2.00
N GLU A 179 5.31 9.54 -1.00
CA GLU A 179 6.08 10.79 -1.06
C GLU A 179 6.58 11.24 0.32
N SER A 180 7.51 12.22 0.31
CA SER A 180 8.04 12.89 1.51
C SER A 180 8.65 11.94 2.55
N ILE A 181 9.31 10.89 2.09
CA ILE A 181 9.88 9.85 2.96
C ILE A 181 11.07 10.42 3.72
N LEU A 182 11.15 10.15 5.03
CA LEU A 182 12.16 10.72 5.92
C LEU A 182 12.18 12.27 5.91
N GLY A 183 11.06 12.92 5.56
CA GLY A 183 10.97 14.38 5.43
C GLY A 183 11.54 14.94 4.13
N HIS A 184 11.99 14.08 3.20
CA HIS A 184 12.61 14.47 1.94
C HIS A 184 11.65 14.30 0.77
N GLY A 185 11.20 15.40 0.17
CA GLY A 185 10.24 15.36 -0.95
C GLY A 185 10.74 14.66 -2.23
N PHE A 186 12.05 14.46 -2.38
CA PHE A 186 12.63 13.71 -3.51
C PHE A 186 12.64 12.19 -3.27
N LEU A 187 12.46 11.75 -2.01
CA LEU A 187 12.28 10.35 -1.67
C LEU A 187 10.79 10.02 -1.77
N SER A 188 10.46 9.18 -2.76
CA SER A 188 9.08 8.76 -3.08
C SER A 188 9.01 7.24 -3.23
N ARG A 189 7.81 6.66 -3.32
CA ARG A 189 7.57 5.26 -3.71
C ARG A 189 8.50 4.26 -3.01
N ALA A 190 8.34 4.08 -1.71
CA ALA A 190 9.10 3.10 -0.93
C ALA A 190 8.21 2.21 -0.08
N PHE A 191 8.65 0.98 0.12
CA PHE A 191 8.15 0.15 1.21
C PHE A 191 8.99 0.40 2.45
N ARG A 192 8.36 0.36 3.63
CA ARG A 192 9.05 0.42 4.92
C ARG A 192 8.68 -0.81 5.73
N ALA A 193 9.65 -1.41 6.39
CA ALA A 193 9.45 -2.45 7.39
C ALA A 193 10.17 -2.09 8.69
N SER A 194 9.52 -2.38 9.82
CA SER A 194 10.04 -2.10 11.16
C SER A 194 10.60 -3.37 11.80
N TYR A 195 11.67 -3.24 12.57
CA TYR A 195 12.43 -4.34 13.15
C TYR A 195 12.73 -4.10 14.63
N GLU A 196 12.87 -5.20 15.37
CA GLU A 196 13.43 -5.21 16.71
C GLU A 196 14.35 -6.44 16.89
N VAL A 197 15.62 -6.19 17.25
CA VAL A 197 16.64 -7.22 17.46
C VAL A 197 17.46 -6.86 18.69
N ASP A 198 17.52 -7.75 19.68
CA ASP A 198 18.29 -7.56 20.91
C ASP A 198 18.01 -6.22 21.63
N GLY A 199 16.80 -5.69 21.49
CA GLY A 199 16.36 -4.41 22.05
C GLY A 199 16.65 -3.18 21.17
N ASP A 200 17.35 -3.33 20.05
CA ASP A 200 17.54 -2.28 19.05
C ASP A 200 16.33 -2.24 18.10
N ARG A 201 15.67 -1.09 18.01
CA ARG A 201 14.53 -0.86 17.12
C ARG A 201 14.92 0.02 15.94
N PHE A 202 14.58 -0.40 14.72
CA PHE A 202 14.97 0.31 13.51
C PHE A 202 13.97 0.08 12.37
N ASP A 203 14.03 0.93 11.36
CA ASP A 203 13.23 0.83 10.15
C ASP A 203 14.13 0.65 8.93
N ILE A 204 13.69 -0.17 7.98
CA ILE A 204 14.31 -0.30 6.66
C ILE A 204 13.34 0.24 5.62
N TYR A 205 13.83 1.14 4.78
CA TYR A 205 13.14 1.70 3.61
C TYR A 205 13.74 1.09 2.35
N LEU A 206 12.88 0.52 1.51
CA LEU A 206 13.24 -0.07 0.23
C LEU A 206 12.63 0.74 -0.90
N PHE A 207 13.50 1.32 -1.71
CA PHE A 207 13.18 2.00 -2.96
C PHE A 207 13.60 1.12 -4.12
N ASP A 208 12.72 0.94 -5.09
CA ASP A 208 13.01 0.23 -6.33
C ASP A 208 12.65 1.13 -7.52
N ARG A 209 13.56 1.24 -8.48
CA ARG A 209 13.46 2.10 -9.65
C ARG A 209 13.77 1.31 -10.91
N ASP A 210 12.96 1.55 -11.93
CA ASP A 210 13.19 0.96 -13.24
C ASP A 210 14.51 1.47 -13.85
N ASP A 211 14.85 2.75 -13.60
CA ASP A 211 16.12 3.35 -13.99
C ASP A 211 17.09 3.40 -12.79
N PRO A 212 18.22 2.66 -12.84
CA PRO A 212 19.28 2.76 -11.84
C PRO A 212 19.78 4.18 -11.59
N ALA A 213 19.79 5.05 -12.60
CA ALA A 213 20.24 6.44 -12.43
C ALA A 213 19.31 7.24 -11.51
N GLU A 214 18.02 6.89 -11.42
CA GLU A 214 17.11 7.51 -10.44
C GLU A 214 17.48 7.12 -9.01
N ALA A 215 17.78 5.84 -8.77
CA ALA A 215 18.20 5.35 -7.45
C ALA A 215 19.53 5.98 -7.04
N GLU A 216 20.49 6.07 -7.97
CA GLU A 216 21.78 6.72 -7.76
C GLU A 216 21.59 8.21 -7.43
N GLY A 217 20.77 8.93 -8.20
CA GLY A 217 20.50 10.35 -7.97
C GLY A 217 19.82 10.62 -6.63
N MET A 218 18.89 9.77 -6.20
CA MET A 218 18.28 9.86 -4.86
C MET A 218 19.31 9.61 -3.76
N ALA A 219 20.16 8.59 -3.91
CA ALA A 219 21.20 8.25 -2.95
C ALA A 219 22.27 9.35 -2.83
N ALA A 220 22.76 9.87 -3.95
CA ALA A 220 23.71 10.97 -3.99
C ALA A 220 23.14 12.23 -3.32
N ARG A 221 21.87 12.53 -3.58
CA ARG A 221 21.20 13.67 -2.95
C ARG A 221 21.00 13.50 -1.45
N LEU A 222 20.71 12.28 -1.00
CA LEU A 222 20.51 11.98 0.42
C LEU A 222 21.82 11.97 1.21
N ALA A 223 22.86 11.29 0.72
CA ALA A 223 24.15 11.21 1.38
C ALA A 223 25.02 12.46 1.19
N GLY A 224 24.74 13.29 0.19
CA GLY A 224 25.48 14.52 -0.06
C GLY A 224 26.97 14.26 -0.28
N VAL A 225 27.83 14.93 0.50
CA VAL A 225 29.30 14.81 0.39
C VAL A 225 29.83 13.43 0.82
N ALA A 226 29.02 12.63 1.52
CA ALA A 226 29.40 11.28 1.89
C ALA A 226 29.29 10.28 0.72
N TYR A 227 28.57 10.65 -0.35
CA TYR A 227 28.34 9.75 -1.47
C TYR A 227 29.60 9.54 -2.33
N SER A 228 29.84 8.30 -2.76
CA SER A 228 30.91 7.93 -3.68
C SER A 228 30.36 7.13 -4.86
N GLN A 229 30.63 7.59 -6.08
CA GLN A 229 30.20 6.94 -7.33
C GLN A 229 31.11 5.79 -7.76
N ASP A 230 32.27 5.63 -7.13
CA ASP A 230 33.30 4.68 -7.54
C ASP A 230 33.07 3.25 -7.00
N GLU A 231 31.99 3.02 -6.25
CA GLU A 231 31.64 1.73 -5.64
C GLU A 231 30.42 1.06 -6.30
N GLU A 232 30.57 -0.19 -6.74
CA GLU A 232 29.47 -0.99 -7.31
C GLU A 232 28.32 -1.24 -6.31
N VAL A 233 28.66 -1.28 -5.02
CA VAL A 233 27.71 -1.24 -3.91
C VAL A 233 28.21 -0.21 -2.91
N PHE A 234 27.62 0.99 -2.94
CA PHE A 234 27.87 2.00 -1.94
C PHE A 234 27.29 1.54 -0.59
N LYS A 235 28.05 1.60 0.49
CA LYS A 235 27.57 1.39 1.87
C LYS A 235 28.12 2.50 2.75
N TYR A 236 27.24 3.33 3.29
CA TYR A 236 27.69 4.43 4.12
C TYR A 236 26.72 4.76 5.23
N ALA A 237 27.28 5.10 6.39
CA ALA A 237 26.55 5.62 7.53
C ALA A 237 26.82 7.12 7.66
N PHE A 238 25.79 7.96 7.71
CA PHE A 238 25.92 9.42 7.83
C PHE A 238 24.83 10.01 8.70
N GLU A 239 25.09 11.20 9.27
CA GLU A 239 24.05 11.98 9.93
C GLU A 239 23.28 12.82 8.90
N ASP A 240 21.96 12.64 8.84
CA ASP A 240 21.05 13.38 7.96
C ASP A 240 20.59 14.72 8.58
N GLY A 241 20.88 14.95 9.86
CA GLY A 241 20.50 16.17 10.59
C GLY A 241 19.04 16.24 11.04
N PHE A 242 18.14 15.50 10.39
CA PHE A 242 16.72 15.38 10.78
C PHE A 242 16.38 14.00 11.33
N ASN A 243 16.88 12.94 10.69
CA ASN A 243 16.54 11.54 11.01
C ASN A 243 17.61 10.81 11.85
N GLY A 244 18.67 11.51 12.25
CA GLY A 244 19.82 10.91 12.93
C GLY A 244 20.75 10.19 11.95
N VAL A 245 21.30 9.06 12.39
CA VAL A 245 22.20 8.22 11.57
C VAL A 245 21.37 7.39 10.59
N LEU A 246 21.72 7.48 9.32
CA LEU A 246 21.17 6.66 8.24
C LEU A 246 22.27 5.77 7.67
N HIS A 247 21.95 4.50 7.44
CA HIS A 247 22.79 3.56 6.69
C HIS A 247 22.19 3.35 5.32
N LEU A 248 22.93 3.72 4.28
CA LEU A 248 22.47 3.71 2.90
C LEU A 248 23.23 2.67 2.09
N ALA A 249 22.52 1.96 1.22
CA ALA A 249 23.13 1.23 0.14
C ALA A 249 22.36 1.27 -1.18
N THR A 250 23.08 1.15 -2.29
CA THR A 250 22.50 1.11 -3.63
C THR A 250 23.08 -0.01 -4.47
N LYS A 251 22.25 -0.65 -5.31
CA LYS A 251 22.68 -1.63 -6.32
C LYS A 251 21.66 -1.69 -7.45
N GLY A 252 22.07 -1.28 -8.66
CA GLY A 252 21.15 -1.14 -9.79
C GLY A 252 20.01 -0.16 -9.46
N GLY A 253 18.76 -0.55 -9.74
CA GLY A 253 17.56 0.23 -9.42
C GLY A 253 17.19 0.30 -7.94
N ARG A 254 17.89 -0.44 -7.07
CA ARG A 254 17.53 -0.55 -5.65
C ARG A 254 18.34 0.43 -4.81
N MET A 255 17.62 1.09 -3.90
CA MET A 255 18.18 1.88 -2.82
C MET A 255 17.56 1.43 -1.50
N ILE A 256 18.40 1.16 -0.49
CA ILE A 256 18.01 0.68 0.83
C ILE A 256 18.52 1.68 1.86
N VAL A 257 17.63 2.13 2.75
CA VAL A 257 17.98 3.01 3.86
C VAL A 257 17.57 2.36 5.16
N VAL A 258 18.51 2.21 6.09
CA VAL A 258 18.22 1.80 7.47
C VAL A 258 18.29 3.05 8.37
N SER A 259 17.28 3.22 9.21
CA SER A 259 17.14 4.35 10.14
C SER A 259 16.87 3.86 11.55
N GLY A 260 17.36 4.58 12.56
CA GLY A 260 17.16 4.25 13.97
C GLY A 260 18.30 3.44 14.61
N LEU A 261 19.35 3.13 13.86
CA LEU A 261 20.58 2.52 14.37
C LEU A 261 21.69 3.57 14.44
N GLY A 262 22.37 3.69 15.58
CA GLY A 262 23.54 4.54 15.72
C GLY A 262 24.77 4.01 14.95
N MET A 263 25.82 4.81 14.86
CA MET A 263 27.08 4.44 14.18
C MET A 263 27.72 3.17 14.78
N GLU A 264 27.57 2.96 16.09
CA GLU A 264 28.03 1.77 16.82
C GLU A 264 27.29 0.48 16.43
N LYS A 265 26.13 0.60 15.76
CA LYS A 265 25.32 -0.51 15.27
C LYS A 265 25.44 -0.71 13.76
N THR A 266 26.44 -0.11 13.10
CA THR A 266 26.65 -0.22 11.65
C THR A 266 26.75 -1.67 11.16
N ALA A 267 27.41 -2.55 11.91
CA ALA A 267 27.50 -3.97 11.54
C ALA A 267 26.11 -4.66 11.49
N LEU A 268 25.16 -4.25 12.34
CA LEU A 268 23.79 -4.75 12.30
C LEU A 268 23.07 -4.23 11.05
N ALA A 269 23.15 -2.92 10.76
CA ALA A 269 22.56 -2.33 9.57
C ALA A 269 23.09 -2.97 8.28
N GLU A 270 24.42 -3.15 8.18
CA GLU A 270 25.06 -3.77 7.02
C GLU A 270 24.66 -5.24 6.82
N ARG A 271 24.41 -5.98 7.91
CA ARG A 271 23.89 -7.35 7.84
C ARG A 271 22.54 -7.38 7.11
N TYR A 272 21.61 -6.51 7.50
CA TYR A 272 20.28 -6.43 6.88
C TYR A 272 20.33 -5.94 5.44
N ILE A 273 21.13 -4.91 5.17
CA ILE A 273 21.37 -4.43 3.80
C ILE A 273 21.89 -5.58 2.92
N THR A 274 22.87 -6.34 3.39
CA THR A 274 23.49 -7.43 2.61
C THR A 274 22.47 -8.53 2.31
N MET A 275 21.66 -8.95 3.30
CA MET A 275 20.59 -9.93 3.11
C MET A 275 19.57 -9.50 2.03
N MET A 276 19.34 -8.20 1.85
CA MET A 276 18.40 -7.67 0.86
C MET A 276 19.03 -7.52 -0.53
N LEU A 277 20.32 -7.19 -0.62
CA LEU A 277 21.03 -7.05 -1.89
C LEU A 277 21.38 -8.39 -2.56
N GLU A 278 21.33 -9.49 -1.80
CA GLU A 278 21.58 -10.86 -2.25
C GLU A 278 20.30 -11.61 -2.73
N ARG A 279 19.12 -11.03 -2.52
CA ARG A 279 17.82 -11.57 -2.97
C ARG A 279 17.41 -11.02 -4.33
#